data_AF-A0A2X3CQP6-F1
#
_entry.id   AF-A0A2X3CQP6-F1
#
_cell.length_a   1.000
_cell.length_b   1.000
_cell.length_c   1.000
_cell.angle_alpha   90.00
_cell.angle_beta   90.00
_cell.angle_gamma   90.00
#
_symmetry.space_group_name_H-M   'P 1'
#
loop_
_entity.id
_entity.type
_entity.pdbx_description
1 polymer ?
#
loop_
_entity_poly.entity_id
_entity_poly.type
_entity_poly.pdbx_seq_one_letter_code
_entity_poly.pdbx_strand_id
1 'polypeptide(L)' 'MGESFNNYVKANLQWQGLDEQHPLVNYLAHEGGSLSNPTAEHFLPLLYVLGTWDGVEAMTIPVDGIEMGSLSMLSVLVGA' A
#
# COMPACT_ATOMS: atom_id res chain seq x y z
N MET A 1 -4.29 1.56 15.14
CA MET A 1 -4.96 2.20 13.98
C MET A 1 -4.03 2.25 12.77
N GLY A 2 -2.84 2.88 12.85
CA GLY A 2 -1.83 2.81 11.77
C GLY A 2 -1.47 1.37 11.38
N GLU A 3 -1.40 0.45 12.35
CA GLU A 3 -1.13 -0.97 12.09
C GLU A 3 -2.24 -1.68 11.31
N SER A 4 -3.52 -1.33 11.54
CA SER A 4 -4.64 -1.91 10.80
C SER A 4 -4.55 -1.53 9.32
N PHE A 5 -4.36 -0.24 9.03
CA PHE A 5 -4.22 0.23 7.65
C PHE A 5 -2.93 -0.29 6.99
N ASN A 6 -1.80 -0.34 7.71
CA ASN A 6 -0.56 -0.91 7.17
C ASN A 6 -0.72 -2.39 6.79
N ASN A 7 -1.41 -3.18 7.61
CA ASN A 7 -1.70 -4.58 7.32
C ASN A 7 -2.67 -4.73 6.15
N TYR A 8 -3.68 -3.86 6.04
CA TYR A 8 -4.55 -3.78 4.87
C TYR A 8 -3.75 -3.50 3.59
N VAL A 9 -2.79 -2.57 3.64
CA VAL A 9 -1.93 -2.28 2.49
C VAL A 9 -1.17 -3.54 2.07
N LYS A 10 -0.44 -4.16 2.99
CA LYS A 10 0.36 -5.38 2.73
C LYS A 10 -0.47 -6.52 2.14
N ALA A 11 -1.67 -6.75 2.67
CA ALA A 11 -2.54 -7.82 2.23
C ALA A 11 -3.04 -7.67 0.79
N ASN A 12 -2.97 -6.46 0.22
CA ASN A 12 -3.50 -6.16 -1.11
C ASN A 12 -2.43 -5.71 -2.11
N LEU A 13 -1.14 -5.83 -1.78
CA LEU A 13 -0.04 -5.45 -2.68
C LEU A 13 -0.04 -6.27 -3.98
N GLN A 14 -0.40 -7.56 -3.89
CA GLN A 14 -0.43 -8.49 -5.02
C GLN A 14 -1.83 -8.70 -5.59
N TRP A 15 -2.75 -7.75 -5.37
CA TRP A 15 -4.11 -7.84 -5.88
C TRP A 15 -4.10 -7.82 -7.42
N GLN A 16 -4.97 -8.64 -8.04
CA GLN A 16 -5.15 -8.69 -9.48
C GLN A 16 -6.62 -8.55 -9.84
N GLY A 17 -6.91 -7.81 -10.91
CA GLY A 17 -8.26 -7.53 -11.40
C GLY A 17 -8.35 -6.19 -12.11
N LEU A 18 -9.54 -5.61 -12.19
CA LEU A 18 -9.77 -4.28 -12.77
C LEU A 18 -9.31 -3.17 -11.81
N ASP A 19 -8.53 -2.19 -12.27
CA ASP A 19 -8.00 -1.09 -11.44
C ASP A 19 -9.07 -0.36 -10.60
N GLU A 20 -10.27 -0.19 -11.14
CA GLU A 20 -11.43 0.41 -10.45
C GLU A 20 -11.86 -0.35 -9.19
N GLN A 21 -11.52 -1.63 -9.09
CA GLN A 21 -11.82 -2.51 -7.94
C GLN A 21 -10.60 -2.74 -7.05
N HIS A 22 -9.43 -2.18 -7.42
CA HIS A 22 -8.20 -2.41 -6.68
C HIS A 22 -8.31 -1.81 -5.27
N PRO A 23 -8.09 -2.61 -4.20
CA PRO A 23 -8.24 -2.13 -2.82
C PRO A 23 -7.35 -0.92 -2.51
N LEU A 24 -6.09 -0.94 -2.96
CA LEU A 24 -5.15 0.17 -2.79
C LEU A 24 -5.42 1.39 -3.67
N VAL A 25 -6.05 1.24 -4.86
CA VAL A 25 -6.56 2.41 -5.60
C VAL A 25 -7.69 3.07 -4.82
N ASN A 26 -8.55 2.25 -4.21
CA ASN A 26 -9.68 2.68 -3.38
C ASN A 26 -9.35 2.74 -1.88
N TYR A 27 -8.10 3.05 -1.50
CA TYR A 27 -7.63 2.91 -0.11
C TYR A 27 -8.43 3.73 0.92
N LEU A 28 -9.10 4.80 0.50
CA LEU A 28 -9.98 5.62 1.34
C LEU A 28 -11.28 4.91 1.74
N ALA A 29 -11.65 3.81 1.07
CA ALA A 29 -12.78 2.97 1.47
C ALA A 29 -12.50 2.17 2.75
N HIS A 30 -11.24 1.99 3.13
CA HIS A 30 -10.87 1.38 4.41
C HIS A 30 -11.09 2.38 5.56
N GLU A 31 -11.60 1.92 6.70
CA GLU A 31 -11.90 2.76 7.88
C GLU A 31 -10.70 3.59 8.37
N GLY A 32 -9.49 3.07 8.20
CA GLY A 32 -8.23 3.73 8.55
C GLY A 32 -7.61 4.58 7.43
N GLY A 33 -8.20 4.63 6.24
CA GLY A 33 -7.62 5.27 5.05
C GLY A 33 -7.38 6.76 5.22
N SER A 34 -8.45 7.52 5.48
CA SER A 34 -8.38 8.98 5.67
C SER A 34 -7.62 9.39 6.93
N LEU A 35 -7.64 8.55 7.98
CA LEU A 35 -6.89 8.84 9.21
C LEU A 35 -5.39 8.61 9.03
N SER A 36 -5.01 7.57 8.28
CA SER A 36 -3.60 7.25 8.01
C SER A 36 -3.00 8.14 6.93
N ASN A 37 -3.83 8.64 6.00
CA ASN A 37 -3.43 9.54 4.92
C ASN A 37 -4.43 10.71 4.85
N PRO A 38 -4.25 11.75 5.70
CA PRO A 38 -5.12 12.94 5.68
C PRO A 38 -5.15 13.63 4.32
N THR A 39 -4.05 13.50 3.59
CA THR A 39 -3.83 13.96 2.22
C THR A 39 -3.13 12.83 1.43
N ALA A 40 -3.27 12.84 0.11
CA ALA A 40 -2.93 11.68 -0.71
C ALA A 40 -1.42 11.53 -1.01
N GLU A 41 -0.64 12.60 -0.89
CA GLU A 41 0.73 12.71 -1.40
C GLU A 41 1.70 11.65 -0.87
N HIS A 42 1.53 11.20 0.37
CA HIS A 42 2.40 10.17 0.95
C HIS A 42 2.03 8.75 0.52
N PHE A 43 0.78 8.53 0.08
CA PHE A 43 0.29 7.22 -0.34
C PHE A 43 0.43 6.99 -1.85
N LEU A 44 0.16 8.02 -2.65
CA LEU A 44 0.17 7.92 -4.12
C LEU A 44 1.46 7.33 -4.73
N PRO A 45 2.69 7.61 -4.22
CA PRO A 45 3.91 7.03 -4.76
C PRO A 45 3.90 5.49 -4.79
N LEU A 46 3.23 4.83 -3.84
CA LEU A 46 3.07 3.38 -3.86
C LEU A 46 2.32 2.91 -5.12
N LEU A 47 1.28 3.64 -5.55
CA LEU A 47 0.51 3.28 -6.73
C LEU A 47 1.31 3.40 -8.03
N TYR A 48 2.28 4.31 -8.10
CA TYR A 48 3.20 4.38 -9.24
C TYR A 48 4.06 3.12 -9.34
N VAL A 49 4.53 2.59 -8.21
CA VAL A 49 5.30 1.35 -8.15
C VAL A 49 4.43 0.14 -8.48
N LEU A 50 3.22 0.05 -7.90
CA LEU A 50 2.30 -1.06 -8.20
C LEU A 50 1.82 -1.05 -9.65
N GLY A 51 1.68 0.14 -10.26
CA GLY A 51 1.32 0.28 -11.67
C GLY A 51 2.37 -0.23 -12.64
N THR A 52 3.61 -0.50 -12.20
CA THR A 52 4.63 -1.16 -13.04
C THR A 52 4.59 -2.68 -12.93
N TRP A 53 3.85 -3.24 -11.98
CA TRP A 53 3.84 -4.68 -11.71
C TRP A 53 3.13 -5.45 -12.82
N ASP A 54 3.80 -6.42 -13.45
CA ASP A 54 3.21 -7.24 -14.52
C ASP A 54 2.27 -8.38 -14.03
N GLY A 55 2.14 -8.53 -12.71
CA GLY A 55 1.33 -9.56 -12.07
C GLY A 55 2.05 -10.89 -11.83
N VAL A 56 3.29 -11.06 -12.29
CA VAL A 56 4.07 -12.31 -12.16
C VAL A 56 5.49 -12.11 -11.62
N GLU A 57 6.11 -10.94 -11.83
CA GLU A 57 7.42 -10.62 -11.29
C GLU A 57 7.40 -10.58 -9.75
N ALA A 58 8.56 -10.86 -9.14
CA ALA A 58 8.67 -10.96 -7.69
C ALA A 58 8.35 -9.62 -7.02
N MET A 59 7.56 -9.67 -5.95
CA MET A 59 7.27 -8.53 -5.09
C MET A 59 7.77 -8.83 -3.68
N THR A 60 8.55 -7.91 -3.10
CA THR A 60 9.16 -8.08 -1.79
C THR A 60 8.99 -6.84 -0.92
N ILE A 61 9.06 -7.05 0.39
CA ILE A 61 8.98 -6.01 1.42
C ILE A 61 10.33 -5.96 2.13
N PRO A 62 11.33 -5.19 1.63
CA PRO A 62 12.65 -5.14 2.24
C PRO A 62 12.65 -4.47 3.63
N VAL A 63 11.68 -3.59 3.89
CA VAL A 63 11.52 -2.90 5.18
C VAL A 63 10.03 -2.82 5.51
N ASP A 64 9.68 -3.14 6.75
CA ASP A 64 8.34 -2.96 7.33
C ASP A 64 8.51 -2.50 8.79
N GLY A 65 7.56 -1.71 9.27
CA GLY A 65 7.59 -1.16 10.61
C GLY A 65 6.72 0.08 10.75
N ILE A 66 6.31 0.36 11.99
CA ILE A 66 5.64 1.60 12.35
C ILE A 66 6.48 2.31 13.40
N GLU A 67 6.93 3.51 13.07
CA GLU A 67 7.62 4.41 13.98
C GLU A 67 6.65 5.44 14.57
N MET A 68 6.95 5.89 15.78
CA MET A 68 6.18 6.93 16.49
C MET A 68 4.66 6.66 16.57
N GLY A 69 4.25 5.39 16.47
CA GLY A 69 2.86 4.93 16.57
C GLY A 69 2.00 5.08 15.30
N SER A 70 2.46 5.81 14.29
CA SER A 70 1.69 6.06 13.06
C SER A 70 2.50 6.24 11.77
N LEU A 71 3.82 6.35 11.84
CA LEU A 71 4.67 6.51 10.65
C LEU A 71 5.05 5.15 10.08
N SER A 72 4.39 4.72 9.00
CA SER A 72 4.76 3.48 8.33
C SER A 72 6.08 3.63 7.56
N MET A 73 6.98 2.67 7.76
CA MET A 73 8.24 2.52 7.03
C MET A 73 8.15 1.44 5.95
N LEU A 74 6.93 1.05 5.57
CA LEU A 74 6.69 0.02 4.57
C LEU A 74 7.37 0.38 3.24
N SER A 75 8.32 -0.46 2.82
CA SER A 75 8.99 -0.37 1.53
C SER A 75 8.57 -1.55 0.67
N VAL A 76 8.29 -1.29 -0.62
CA VAL A 76 7.89 -2.32 -1.59
C VAL A 76 8.87 -2.30 -2.75
N LEU A 77 9.35 -3.48 -3.13
CA LEU A 77 10.23 -3.69 -4.27
C LEU A 77 9.56 -4.66 -5.25
N VAL A 78 9.51 -4.27 -6.52
CA VAL A 78 8.93 -5.01 -7.63
C VAL A 78 10.03 -5.35 -8.64
N GLY A 79 10.07 -6.59 -9.12
CA GLY A 79 10.98 -7.01 -10.20
C GLY A 79 12.43 -7.24 -9.78
N ALA A 80 12.65 -7.64 -8.52
CA ALA A 80 13.98 -7.93 -7.98
C ALA A 80 14.71 -9.10 -8.66
#